data_AF-A0A3P3R589-F1
#
_entry.id   AF-A0A3P3R589-F1
#
_cell.length_a   1.000
_cell.length_b   1.000
_cell.length_c   1.000
_cell.angle_alpha   90.00
_cell.angle_beta   90.00
_cell.angle_gamma   90.00
#
_symmetry.space_group_name_H-M   'P 1'
#
loop_
_entity.id
_entity.type
_entity.pdbx_description
1 polymer ?
#
loop_
_entity_poly.entity_id
_entity_poly.type
_entity_poly.pdbx_seq_one_letter_code
_entity_poly.pdbx_strand_id
1 'polypeptide(L)'
;MIDGVRSSAPLLSRRVTELSALIGGGSWLALVAWGSVGRLERLFLLAPLVIVPLVFVLLGRGVRSRWYRAAVWLQPIGAAFVVVSFTLSRGILAGLSIVPWLIVTVTVAAWGFGRLVSRDRVSVSALAVDAGLLYVVVGSSWLLCSRLGLEPMGFSDAIVFFTAVHFHYAGFTLPILTGVTGRVVKVIGRSSLRRVYTGAATTIIVGPGLIAAGITLSPLVEIVAVTTLAGGVIAFALVTLCIVPERSNRIQQVALTISSIAVAVSMLFAFGYGLSQFLGQTIAGLRIDTMVAIHGQLNAIVFGLVGALGWAVSVPSADTHRTPPLSSLTSSGRVGAAFLKRNGLQGPGAPIGQMEQLAAYARPGFDPEAVHPAVRTFY
;
A
#
# COMPACT_ATOMS: atom_id res chain seq x y z
N MET A 1 34.42 -17.16 18.55
CA MET A 1 34.19 -17.15 17.08
C MET A 1 33.02 -18.09 16.81
N ILE A 2 31.83 -17.52 16.59
CA ILE A 2 30.63 -18.03 15.90
C ILE A 2 29.61 -16.93 16.18
N ASP A 3 29.69 -15.87 15.38
CA ASP A 3 28.68 -14.84 15.31
C ASP A 3 27.43 -15.47 14.69
N GLY A 4 26.46 -15.77 15.54
CA GLY A 4 25.16 -16.28 15.13
C GLY A 4 24.50 -15.30 14.15
N VAL A 5 24.31 -15.78 12.93
CA VAL A 5 23.62 -15.17 11.79
C VAL A 5 22.31 -14.51 12.26
N ARG A 6 22.38 -13.22 12.64
CA ARG A 6 21.22 -12.33 12.51
C ARG A 6 20.91 -12.35 11.03
N SER A 7 19.74 -12.82 10.61
CA SER A 7 19.39 -12.79 9.18
C SER A 7 19.45 -11.32 8.73
N SER A 8 20.51 -10.92 8.02
CA SER A 8 20.73 -9.57 7.51
C SER A 8 19.73 -9.21 6.41
N ALA A 9 19.01 -10.22 5.90
CA ALA A 9 18.07 -10.11 4.79
C ALA A 9 17.00 -9.00 4.93
N PRO A 10 16.34 -8.77 6.09
CA PRO A 10 15.35 -7.69 6.22
C PRO A 10 15.99 -6.29 6.17
N LEU A 11 17.19 -6.13 6.71
CA LEU A 11 17.93 -4.86 6.67
C LEU A 11 18.46 -4.58 5.26
N LEU A 12 18.96 -5.61 4.58
CA LEU A 12 19.43 -5.51 3.21
C LEU A 12 18.28 -5.16 2.24
N SER A 13 17.14 -5.83 2.35
CA SER A 13 15.96 -5.57 1.50
C SER A 13 15.48 -4.12 1.65
N ARG A 14 15.52 -3.58 2.87
CA ARG A 14 15.19 -2.17 3.14
C ARG A 14 16.14 -1.22 2.42
N ARG A 15 17.46 -1.41 2.54
CA ARG A 15 18.46 -0.57 1.87
C ARG A 15 18.32 -0.60 0.35
N VAL A 16 18.11 -1.79 -0.22
CA VAL A 16 17.89 -1.96 -1.67
C VAL A 16 16.66 -1.18 -2.13
N THR A 17 15.58 -1.23 -1.35
CA THR A 17 14.35 -0.54 -1.67
C THR A 17 14.50 0.98 -1.60
N GLU A 18 15.12 1.50 -0.54
CA GLU A 18 15.39 2.94 -0.37
C GLU A 18 16.29 3.46 -1.50
N LEU A 19 17.35 2.72 -1.85
CA LEU A 19 18.24 3.06 -2.95
C LEU A 19 17.51 3.01 -4.31
N SER A 20 16.68 2.00 -4.53
CA SER A 20 15.89 1.88 -5.76
C SER A 20 14.94 3.08 -5.95
N ALA A 21 14.24 3.49 -4.89
CA ALA A 21 13.37 4.66 -4.93
C ALA A 21 14.15 5.97 -5.21
N LEU A 22 15.35 6.13 -4.62
CA LEU A 22 16.21 7.30 -4.86
C LEU A 22 16.74 7.35 -6.29
N ILE A 23 17.31 6.23 -6.78
CA ILE A 23 17.83 6.13 -8.14
C ILE A 23 16.69 6.33 -9.14
N GLY A 24 15.55 5.67 -8.94
CA GLY A 24 14.38 5.81 -9.79
C GLY A 24 13.81 7.23 -9.80
N GLY A 25 13.86 7.94 -8.66
CA GLY A 25 13.51 9.37 -8.58
C GLY A 25 14.44 10.23 -9.43
N GLY A 26 15.74 10.02 -9.33
CA GLY A 26 16.74 10.67 -10.19
C GLY A 26 16.52 10.39 -11.68
N SER A 27 16.30 9.11 -12.03
CA SER A 27 16.00 8.71 -13.42
C SER A 27 14.70 9.34 -13.93
N TRP A 28 13.67 9.41 -13.10
CA TRP A 28 12.40 10.04 -13.48
C TRP A 28 12.57 11.55 -13.72
N LEU A 29 13.30 12.26 -12.86
CA LEU A 29 13.62 13.67 -13.07
C LEU A 29 14.42 13.90 -14.35
N ALA A 30 15.38 13.03 -14.66
CA ALA A 30 16.14 13.08 -15.91
C ALA A 30 15.22 12.90 -17.14
N LEU A 31 14.27 11.96 -17.09
CA LEU A 31 13.27 11.76 -18.16
C LEU A 31 12.34 12.97 -18.31
N VAL A 32 11.97 13.62 -17.20
CA VAL A 32 11.18 14.86 -17.24
C VAL A 32 11.96 15.99 -17.90
N ALA A 33 13.23 16.15 -17.55
CA ALA A 33 14.11 17.20 -18.08
C ALA A 33 14.46 16.98 -19.55
N TRP A 34 14.71 15.74 -19.97
CA TRP A 34 15.07 15.40 -21.35
C TRP A 34 13.90 15.57 -22.34
N GLY A 35 12.67 15.35 -21.88
CA GLY A 35 11.47 15.70 -22.66
C GLY A 35 11.15 14.80 -23.86
N SER A 36 11.88 13.69 -24.08
CA SER A 36 11.62 12.74 -25.17
C SER A 36 10.41 11.83 -24.95
N VAL A 37 9.89 11.80 -23.72
CA VAL A 37 8.78 10.93 -23.31
C VAL A 37 7.53 11.76 -23.07
N GLY A 38 6.39 11.28 -23.56
CA GLY A 38 5.09 11.94 -23.45
C GLY A 38 4.71 12.23 -21.99
N ARG A 39 3.81 13.20 -21.78
CA ARG A 39 3.38 13.60 -20.43
C ARG A 39 2.79 12.42 -19.63
N LEU A 40 1.90 11.65 -20.24
CA LEU A 40 1.24 10.52 -19.56
C LEU A 40 2.18 9.35 -19.33
N GLU A 41 3.11 9.11 -20.24
CA GLU A 41 4.16 8.10 -20.10
C GLU A 41 5.09 8.45 -18.95
N ARG A 42 5.46 9.73 -18.79
CA ARG A 42 6.19 10.20 -17.60
C ARG A 42 5.40 9.99 -16.31
N LEU A 43 4.10 10.26 -16.30
CA LEU A 43 3.26 9.95 -15.14
C LEU A 43 3.19 8.45 -14.88
N PHE A 44 3.12 7.61 -15.92
CA PHE A 44 3.17 6.16 -15.76
C PHE A 44 4.49 5.72 -15.16
N LEU A 45 5.63 6.16 -15.72
CA LEU A 45 6.99 5.79 -15.31
C LEU A 45 7.33 6.17 -13.87
N LEU A 46 6.66 7.19 -13.30
CA LEU A 46 6.78 7.50 -11.88
C LEU A 46 6.37 6.31 -10.99
N ALA A 47 5.41 5.49 -11.41
CA ALA A 47 4.94 4.34 -10.64
C ALA A 47 6.01 3.24 -10.48
N PRO A 48 6.55 2.62 -11.55
CA PRO A 48 7.56 1.58 -11.44
C PRO A 48 8.90 2.11 -10.90
N LEU A 49 9.28 3.36 -11.22
CA LEU A 49 10.56 3.93 -10.79
C LEU A 49 10.54 4.40 -9.33
N VAL A 50 9.43 4.96 -8.85
CA VAL A 50 9.40 5.65 -7.54
C VAL A 50 8.32 5.09 -6.62
N ILE A 51 7.07 5.01 -7.07
CA ILE A 51 5.95 4.69 -6.17
C ILE A 51 6.01 3.25 -5.66
N VAL A 52 6.26 2.27 -6.53
CA VAL A 52 6.34 0.86 -6.15
C VAL A 52 7.48 0.58 -5.14
N PRO A 53 8.73 1.01 -5.36
CA PRO A 53 9.77 0.85 -4.35
C PRO A 53 9.45 1.67 -3.07
N LEU A 54 8.86 2.86 -3.18
CA LEU A 54 8.44 3.61 -1.99
C LEU A 54 7.38 2.86 -1.17
N VAL A 55 6.41 2.20 -1.81
CA VAL A 55 5.44 1.31 -1.14
C VAL A 55 6.14 0.14 -0.44
N PHE A 56 7.19 -0.43 -1.02
CA PHE A 56 7.98 -1.47 -0.35
C PHE A 56 8.67 -0.93 0.92
N VAL A 57 9.07 0.35 0.97
CA VAL A 57 9.56 0.99 2.21
C VAL A 57 8.45 1.07 3.26
N LEU A 58 7.25 1.50 2.85
CA LEU A 58 6.09 1.65 3.73
C LEU A 58 5.63 0.32 4.35
N LEU A 59 5.72 -0.77 3.59
CA LEU A 59 5.19 -2.06 4.00
C LEU A 59 6.27 -3.02 4.53
N GLY A 60 7.54 -2.78 4.22
CA GLY A 60 8.64 -3.73 4.43
C GLY A 60 9.13 -3.92 5.86
N ARG A 61 8.74 -3.05 6.80
CA ARG A 61 9.21 -3.11 8.19
C ARG A 61 8.81 -4.44 8.84
N GLY A 62 9.80 -5.27 9.19
CA GLY A 62 9.60 -6.55 9.88
C GLY A 62 9.07 -7.68 8.99
N VAL A 63 8.94 -7.47 7.67
CA VAL A 63 8.39 -8.48 6.76
C VAL A 63 9.39 -9.61 6.52
N ARG A 64 8.94 -10.85 6.79
CA ARG A 64 9.67 -12.08 6.47
C ARG A 64 8.89 -12.89 5.45
N SER A 65 8.95 -12.48 4.18
CA SER A 65 8.30 -13.17 3.06
C SER A 65 9.28 -13.34 1.90
N ARG A 66 9.36 -14.56 1.35
CA ARG A 66 10.18 -14.83 0.14
C ARG A 66 9.70 -14.02 -1.06
N TRP A 67 8.39 -13.83 -1.18
CA TRP A 67 7.76 -13.07 -2.25
C TRP A 67 8.08 -11.58 -2.13
N TYR A 68 8.03 -11.02 -0.93
CA TYR A 68 8.46 -9.64 -0.69
C TYR A 68 9.92 -9.43 -1.08
N ARG A 69 10.83 -10.32 -0.63
CA ARG A 69 12.25 -10.22 -0.99
C ARG A 69 12.45 -10.30 -2.50
N ALA A 70 11.82 -11.27 -3.16
CA ALA A 70 11.91 -11.40 -4.61
C ALA A 70 11.41 -10.13 -5.33
N ALA A 71 10.28 -9.56 -4.91
CA ALA A 71 9.76 -8.31 -5.47
C ALA A 71 10.75 -7.15 -5.31
N VAL A 72 11.39 -7.00 -4.14
CA VAL A 72 12.39 -5.95 -3.90
C VAL A 72 13.58 -6.05 -4.85
N TRP A 73 14.09 -7.26 -5.09
CA TRP A 73 15.27 -7.45 -5.95
C TRP A 73 14.95 -7.40 -7.44
N LEU A 74 13.76 -7.86 -7.83
CA LEU A 74 13.33 -7.84 -9.23
C LEU A 74 12.84 -6.46 -9.67
N GLN A 75 12.32 -5.64 -8.76
CA GLN A 75 11.73 -4.34 -9.07
C GLN A 75 12.63 -3.39 -9.87
N PRO A 76 13.91 -3.14 -9.53
CA PRO A 76 14.74 -2.22 -10.33
C PRO A 76 14.95 -2.73 -11.76
N ILE A 77 15.07 -4.04 -11.95
CA ILE A 77 15.22 -4.67 -13.26
C ILE A 77 13.93 -4.48 -14.06
N GLY A 78 12.78 -4.83 -13.48
CA GLY A 78 11.48 -4.65 -14.13
C GLY A 78 11.23 -3.19 -14.51
N ALA A 79 11.52 -2.24 -13.62
CA ALA A 79 11.33 -0.82 -13.86
C ALA A 79 12.22 -0.29 -15.02
N ALA A 80 13.48 -0.73 -15.10
CA ALA A 80 14.37 -0.38 -16.21
C ALA A 80 13.82 -0.88 -17.56
N PHE A 81 13.29 -2.09 -17.59
CA PHE A 81 12.69 -2.68 -18.78
C PHE A 81 11.38 -1.97 -19.21
N VAL A 82 10.60 -1.43 -18.26
CA VAL A 82 9.48 -0.54 -18.59
C VAL A 82 9.97 0.71 -19.32
N VAL A 83 11.03 1.37 -18.82
CA VAL A 83 11.63 2.55 -19.47
C VAL A 83 12.03 2.22 -20.90
N VAL A 84 12.73 1.10 -21.11
CA VAL A 84 13.10 0.61 -22.45
C VAL A 84 11.86 0.40 -23.33
N SER A 85 10.77 -0.13 -22.78
CA SER A 85 9.56 -0.35 -23.60
C SER A 85 9.02 0.95 -24.22
N PHE A 86 9.16 2.09 -23.55
CA PHE A 86 8.70 3.39 -24.04
C PHE A 86 9.66 4.06 -25.02
N THR A 87 10.91 3.58 -25.13
CA THR A 87 11.83 4.02 -26.19
C THR A 87 11.63 3.24 -27.49
N LEU A 88 10.88 2.15 -27.45
CA LEU A 88 10.56 1.32 -28.61
C LEU A 88 9.21 1.74 -29.22
N SER A 89 9.06 1.56 -30.53
CA SER A 89 7.74 1.58 -31.17
C SER A 89 6.87 0.44 -30.62
N ARG A 90 5.55 0.67 -30.55
CA ARG A 90 4.61 -0.38 -30.12
C ARG A 90 4.73 -1.61 -31.02
N GLY A 91 4.62 -2.79 -30.43
CA GLY A 91 4.78 -4.07 -31.11
C GLY A 91 5.41 -5.12 -30.19
N ILE A 92 5.84 -6.24 -30.78
CA ILE A 92 6.32 -7.43 -30.04
C ILE A 92 7.50 -7.08 -29.12
N LEU A 93 8.50 -6.32 -29.60
CA LEU A 93 9.67 -5.97 -28.79
C LEU A 93 9.29 -5.11 -27.58
N ALA A 94 8.45 -4.09 -27.77
CA ALA A 94 7.96 -3.27 -26.66
C ALA A 94 7.13 -4.09 -25.66
N GLY A 95 6.32 -5.03 -26.14
CA GLY A 95 5.57 -5.96 -25.29
C GLY A 95 6.47 -6.92 -24.50
N LEU A 96 7.47 -7.53 -25.14
CA LEU A 96 8.45 -8.41 -24.47
C LEU A 96 9.23 -7.65 -23.39
N SER A 97 9.55 -6.37 -23.62
CA SER A 97 10.15 -5.51 -22.60
C SER A 97 9.26 -5.30 -21.37
N ILE A 98 7.95 -5.55 -21.42
CA ILE A 98 7.08 -5.48 -20.23
C ILE A 98 7.12 -6.76 -19.39
N VAL A 99 7.53 -7.90 -19.95
CA VAL A 99 7.52 -9.20 -19.25
C VAL A 99 8.26 -9.16 -17.90
N PRO A 100 9.47 -8.55 -17.78
CA PRO A 100 10.14 -8.42 -16.48
C PRO A 100 9.31 -7.64 -15.45
N TRP A 101 8.59 -6.59 -15.86
CA TRP A 101 7.70 -5.84 -14.97
C TRP A 101 6.47 -6.65 -14.56
N LEU A 102 5.90 -7.42 -15.49
CA LEU A 102 4.80 -8.33 -15.18
C LEU A 102 5.21 -9.38 -14.15
N ILE A 103 6.43 -9.92 -14.24
CA ILE A 103 6.97 -10.85 -13.23
C ILE A 103 7.08 -10.17 -11.85
N VAL A 104 7.54 -8.91 -11.81
CA VAL A 104 7.58 -8.13 -10.56
C VAL A 104 6.17 -8.01 -9.96
N THR A 105 5.18 -7.61 -10.75
CA THR A 105 3.82 -7.37 -10.24
C THR A 105 3.07 -8.64 -9.89
N VAL A 106 3.30 -9.76 -10.59
CA VAL A 106 2.85 -11.10 -10.17
C VAL A 106 3.48 -11.48 -8.83
N THR A 107 4.76 -11.20 -8.63
CA THR A 107 5.45 -11.47 -7.35
C THR A 107 4.89 -10.63 -6.20
N VAL A 108 4.56 -9.35 -6.47
CA VAL A 108 3.87 -8.46 -5.52
C VAL A 108 2.47 -8.97 -5.20
N ALA A 109 1.71 -9.42 -6.21
CA ALA A 109 0.39 -10.00 -6.02
C ALA A 109 0.44 -11.30 -5.22
N ALA A 110 1.43 -12.17 -5.46
CA ALA A 110 1.64 -13.40 -4.66
C ALA A 110 1.96 -13.07 -3.20
N TRP A 111 2.69 -11.98 -2.93
CA TRP A 111 2.89 -11.49 -1.56
C TRP A 111 1.59 -10.99 -0.93
N GLY A 112 0.78 -10.21 -1.65
CA GLY A 112 -0.53 -9.75 -1.19
C GLY A 112 -1.50 -10.91 -0.91
N PHE A 113 -1.59 -11.87 -1.82
CA PHE A 113 -2.39 -13.08 -1.67
C PHE A 113 -1.95 -13.90 -0.46
N GLY A 114 -0.63 -14.13 -0.30
CA GLY A 114 -0.09 -14.82 0.86
C GLY A 114 -0.46 -14.13 2.18
N ARG A 115 -0.47 -12.79 2.23
CA ARG A 115 -0.93 -12.02 3.40
C ARG A 115 -2.42 -12.17 3.63
N LEU A 116 -3.23 -12.25 2.58
CA LEU A 116 -4.69 -12.40 2.67
C LEU A 116 -5.07 -13.77 3.26
N VAL A 117 -4.48 -14.86 2.76
CA VAL A 117 -4.84 -16.23 3.19
C VAL A 117 -4.26 -16.64 4.54
N SER A 118 -3.17 -16.00 4.99
CA SER A 118 -2.49 -16.35 6.24
C SER A 118 -3.05 -15.61 7.47
N ARG A 119 -4.19 -14.92 7.35
CA ARG A 119 -4.73 -14.04 8.40
C ARG A 119 -5.94 -14.65 9.09
N ASP A 120 -5.87 -14.74 10.43
CA ASP A 120 -6.99 -15.17 11.27
C ASP A 120 -8.11 -14.11 11.36
N ARG A 121 -7.75 -12.82 11.28
CA ARG A 121 -8.70 -11.71 11.37
C ARG A 121 -8.49 -10.72 10.24
N VAL A 122 -9.57 -10.46 9.51
CA VAL A 122 -9.59 -9.56 8.37
C VAL A 122 -10.05 -8.19 8.82
N SER A 123 -9.18 -7.18 8.72
CA SER A 123 -9.56 -5.78 8.88
C SER A 123 -9.63 -5.11 7.51
N VAL A 124 -10.55 -4.15 7.34
CA VAL A 124 -10.67 -3.40 6.07
C VAL A 124 -9.37 -2.67 5.71
N SER A 125 -8.60 -2.23 6.71
CA SER A 125 -7.26 -1.64 6.52
C SER A 125 -6.27 -2.65 5.94
N ALA A 126 -6.28 -3.90 6.42
CA ALA A 126 -5.45 -4.97 5.85
C ALA A 126 -5.89 -5.32 4.43
N LEU A 127 -7.19 -5.46 4.20
CA LEU A 127 -7.77 -5.73 2.87
C LEU A 127 -7.42 -4.64 1.86
N ALA A 128 -7.42 -3.36 2.25
CA ALA A 128 -7.02 -2.28 1.35
C ALA A 128 -5.57 -2.43 0.88
N VAL A 129 -4.66 -2.80 1.80
CA VAL A 129 -3.27 -3.10 1.41
C VAL A 129 -3.21 -4.33 0.49
N ASP A 130 -3.92 -5.41 0.84
CA ASP A 130 -3.90 -6.66 0.08
C ASP A 130 -4.48 -6.44 -1.34
N ALA A 131 -5.59 -5.71 -1.47
CA ALA A 131 -6.19 -5.31 -2.73
C ALA A 131 -5.22 -4.49 -3.58
N GLY A 132 -4.54 -3.50 -2.98
CA GLY A 132 -3.51 -2.73 -3.67
C GLY A 132 -2.44 -3.63 -4.29
N LEU A 133 -1.87 -4.54 -3.49
CA LEU A 133 -0.84 -5.49 -3.94
C LEU A 133 -1.34 -6.44 -5.04
N LEU A 134 -2.62 -6.82 -5.03
CA LEU A 134 -3.23 -7.68 -6.04
C LEU A 134 -3.50 -6.92 -7.34
N TYR A 135 -4.02 -5.68 -7.27
CA TYR A 135 -4.44 -4.92 -8.43
C TYR A 135 -3.30 -4.46 -9.35
N VAL A 136 -2.07 -4.37 -8.84
CA VAL A 136 -0.92 -3.93 -9.64
C VAL A 136 -0.60 -4.87 -10.81
N VAL A 137 -0.95 -6.16 -10.71
CA VAL A 137 -0.79 -7.12 -11.83
C VAL A 137 -1.76 -6.82 -12.97
N VAL A 138 -2.96 -6.33 -12.66
CA VAL A 138 -3.93 -5.89 -13.66
C VAL A 138 -3.34 -4.72 -14.42
N GLY A 139 -2.78 -3.73 -13.73
CA GLY A 139 -2.11 -2.59 -14.37
C GLY A 139 -0.97 -3.00 -15.30
N SER A 140 -0.18 -4.01 -14.93
CA SER A 140 0.91 -4.52 -15.80
C SER A 140 0.41 -5.32 -17.00
N SER A 141 -0.70 -6.03 -16.83
CA SER A 141 -1.34 -6.78 -17.93
C SER A 141 -1.89 -5.81 -18.98
N TRP A 142 -2.53 -4.73 -18.56
CA TRP A 142 -2.98 -3.67 -19.46
C TRP A 142 -1.82 -2.89 -20.08
N LEU A 143 -0.72 -2.70 -19.36
CA LEU A 143 0.50 -2.12 -19.95
C LEU A 143 1.05 -3.02 -21.06
N LEU A 144 1.09 -4.34 -20.84
CA LEU A 144 1.52 -5.30 -21.84
C LEU A 144 0.65 -5.20 -23.10
N CYS A 145 -0.67 -5.20 -22.96
CA CYS A 145 -1.60 -4.99 -24.08
C CYS A 145 -1.32 -3.67 -24.81
N SER A 146 -1.16 -2.57 -24.06
CA SER A 146 -0.86 -1.24 -24.63
C SER A 146 0.45 -1.22 -25.42
N ARG A 147 1.52 -1.87 -24.92
CA ARG A 147 2.80 -1.92 -25.61
C ARG A 147 2.80 -2.87 -26.81
N LEU A 148 1.97 -3.91 -26.80
CA LEU A 148 1.73 -4.80 -27.94
C LEU A 148 0.83 -4.18 -29.02
N GLY A 149 0.09 -3.11 -28.71
CA GLY A 149 -0.92 -2.55 -29.61
C GLY A 149 -2.19 -3.41 -29.67
N LEU A 150 -2.51 -4.12 -28.59
CA LEU A 150 -3.74 -4.89 -28.49
C LEU A 150 -4.88 -4.01 -27.97
N GLU A 151 -6.07 -4.22 -28.51
CA GLU A 151 -7.31 -3.54 -28.15
C GLU A 151 -8.33 -4.53 -27.52
N PRO A 152 -8.10 -5.01 -26.28
CA PRO A 152 -9.05 -5.89 -25.61
C PRO A 152 -10.45 -5.29 -25.60
N MET A 153 -11.46 -6.10 -25.91
CA MET A 153 -12.87 -5.68 -25.93
C MET A 153 -13.18 -4.54 -26.92
N GLY A 154 -12.29 -4.28 -27.89
CA GLY A 154 -12.43 -3.19 -28.86
C GLY A 154 -12.21 -1.80 -28.27
N PHE A 155 -11.58 -1.71 -27.09
CA PHE A 155 -11.23 -0.43 -26.48
C PHE A 155 -10.10 0.27 -27.23
N SER A 156 -10.20 1.59 -27.37
CA SER A 156 -9.16 2.40 -27.98
C SER A 156 -7.84 2.31 -27.21
N ASP A 157 -6.73 2.47 -27.92
CA ASP A 157 -5.38 2.58 -27.38
C ASP A 157 -5.26 3.47 -26.12
N ALA A 158 -6.00 4.58 -26.10
CA ALA A 158 -6.02 5.50 -24.98
C ALA A 158 -6.63 4.86 -23.74
N ILE A 159 -7.78 4.18 -23.87
CA ILE A 159 -8.44 3.49 -22.75
C ILE A 159 -7.56 2.35 -22.24
N VAL A 160 -6.93 1.58 -23.15
CA VAL A 160 -6.01 0.49 -22.78
C VAL A 160 -4.86 1.04 -21.92
N PHE A 161 -4.22 2.11 -22.36
CA PHE A 161 -3.12 2.72 -21.63
C PHE A 161 -3.57 3.40 -20.32
N PHE A 162 -4.71 4.09 -20.32
CA PHE A 162 -5.25 4.73 -19.12
C PHE A 162 -5.63 3.70 -18.06
N THR A 163 -6.09 2.53 -18.47
CA THR A 163 -6.36 1.42 -17.55
C THR A 163 -5.07 0.96 -16.87
N ALA A 164 -3.97 0.82 -17.63
CA ALA A 164 -2.66 0.52 -17.05
C ALA A 164 -2.23 1.56 -16.01
N VAL A 165 -2.37 2.86 -16.33
CA VAL A 165 -2.07 3.96 -15.40
C VAL A 165 -2.98 3.91 -14.17
N HIS A 166 -4.29 3.78 -14.36
CA HIS A 166 -5.29 3.79 -13.30
C HIS A 166 -5.05 2.67 -12.29
N PHE A 167 -4.71 1.46 -12.73
CA PHE A 167 -4.41 0.35 -11.83
C PHE A 167 -3.08 0.52 -11.05
N HIS A 168 -2.11 1.30 -11.53
CA HIS A 168 -0.90 1.62 -10.76
C HIS A 168 -1.15 2.72 -9.70
N TYR A 169 -2.12 3.61 -9.93
CA TYR A 169 -2.46 4.68 -8.99
C TYR A 169 -3.70 4.38 -8.16
N ALA A 170 -4.88 4.37 -8.77
CA ALA A 170 -6.13 4.07 -8.10
C ALA A 170 -6.25 2.59 -7.68
N GLY A 171 -5.70 1.66 -8.46
CA GLY A 171 -5.70 0.24 -8.12
C GLY A 171 -4.64 -0.16 -7.08
N PHE A 172 -3.46 0.44 -7.11
CA PHE A 172 -2.34 0.08 -6.23
C PHE A 172 -2.10 1.13 -5.16
N THR A 173 -1.66 2.33 -5.55
CA THR A 173 -1.21 3.37 -4.59
C THR A 173 -2.31 3.79 -3.61
N LEU A 174 -3.50 4.10 -4.11
CA LEU A 174 -4.63 4.55 -3.28
C LEU A 174 -5.01 3.52 -2.21
N PRO A 175 -5.30 2.23 -2.52
CA PRO A 175 -5.59 1.22 -1.50
C PRO A 175 -4.45 1.01 -0.50
N ILE A 176 -3.18 1.08 -0.93
CA ILE A 176 -2.04 1.02 0.00
C ILE A 176 -2.09 2.18 1.00
N LEU A 177 -2.24 3.42 0.54
CA LEU A 177 -2.30 4.59 1.41
C LEU A 177 -3.55 4.54 2.31
N THR A 178 -4.68 4.10 1.79
CA THR A 178 -5.91 3.84 2.58
C THR A 178 -5.67 2.82 3.69
N GLY A 179 -4.94 1.74 3.39
CA GLY A 179 -4.55 0.74 4.37
C GLY A 179 -3.65 1.31 5.46
N VAL A 180 -2.64 2.11 5.10
CA VAL A 180 -1.75 2.78 6.06
C VAL A 180 -2.50 3.76 6.96
N THR A 181 -3.37 4.60 6.40
CA THR A 181 -4.27 5.50 7.15
C THR A 181 -5.12 4.74 8.16
N GLY A 182 -5.64 3.57 7.77
CA GLY A 182 -6.46 2.72 8.63
C GLY A 182 -5.79 2.25 9.92
N ARG A 183 -4.45 2.08 9.90
CA ARG A 183 -3.67 1.73 11.09
C ARG A 183 -3.75 2.85 12.13
N VAL A 184 -3.73 4.10 11.69
CA VAL A 184 -3.85 5.28 12.57
C VAL A 184 -5.29 5.46 13.05
N VAL A 185 -6.28 5.33 12.17
CA VAL A 185 -7.71 5.39 12.53
C VAL A 185 -8.05 4.37 13.61
N LYS A 186 -7.49 3.15 13.51
CA LYS A 186 -7.66 2.10 14.52
C LYS A 186 -7.13 2.54 15.89
N VAL A 187 -5.93 3.12 15.94
CA VAL A 187 -5.27 3.56 17.19
C VAL A 187 -6.04 4.71 17.85
N ILE A 188 -6.54 5.67 17.06
CA ILE A 188 -7.34 6.80 17.57
C ILE A 188 -8.65 6.34 18.22
N GLY A 189 -9.24 5.24 17.73
CA GLY A 189 -10.38 4.60 18.40
C GLY A 189 -11.74 5.32 18.31
N ARG A 190 -11.83 6.46 17.60
CA ARG A 190 -13.09 7.22 17.41
C ARG A 190 -14.07 6.45 16.52
N SER A 191 -15.25 6.10 17.05
CA SER A 191 -16.22 5.22 16.40
C SER A 191 -16.86 5.80 15.13
N SER A 192 -17.16 7.11 15.11
CA SER A 192 -17.69 7.82 13.95
C SER A 192 -16.67 7.85 12.80
N LEU A 193 -15.44 8.24 13.09
CA LEU A 193 -14.33 8.26 12.13
C LEU A 193 -14.08 6.87 11.55
N ARG A 194 -14.11 5.82 12.39
CA ARG A 194 -13.95 4.42 11.95
C ARG A 194 -15.04 3.99 10.97
N ARG A 195 -16.30 4.41 11.17
CA ARG A 195 -17.41 4.10 10.25
C ARG A 195 -17.21 4.74 8.89
N VAL A 196 -16.91 6.05 8.85
CA VAL A 196 -16.63 6.78 7.61
C VAL A 196 -15.43 6.17 6.88
N TYR A 197 -14.34 5.89 7.61
CA TYR A 197 -13.16 5.21 7.07
C TYR A 197 -13.50 3.85 6.47
N THR A 198 -14.31 3.04 7.15
CA THR A 198 -14.66 1.70 6.69
C THR A 198 -15.46 1.75 5.39
N GLY A 199 -16.44 2.67 5.29
CA GLY A 199 -17.18 2.91 4.05
C GLY A 199 -16.24 3.33 2.92
N ALA A 200 -15.43 4.37 3.16
CA ALA A 200 -14.47 4.89 2.19
C ALA A 200 -13.48 3.82 1.70
N ALA A 201 -12.89 3.04 2.63
CA ALA A 201 -11.94 1.99 2.30
C ALA A 201 -12.60 0.85 1.52
N THR A 202 -13.83 0.48 1.87
CA THR A 202 -14.59 -0.55 1.12
C THR A 202 -14.84 -0.08 -0.31
N THR A 203 -15.30 1.16 -0.49
CA THR A 203 -15.49 1.77 -1.80
C THR A 203 -14.20 1.78 -2.62
N ILE A 204 -13.06 2.10 -2.01
CA ILE A 204 -11.75 2.10 -2.68
C ILE A 204 -11.34 0.68 -3.11
N ILE A 205 -11.63 -0.33 -2.29
CA ILE A 205 -11.31 -1.73 -2.61
C ILE A 205 -12.15 -2.21 -3.80
N VAL A 206 -13.46 -1.99 -3.79
CA VAL A 206 -14.36 -2.50 -4.85
C VAL A 206 -14.44 -1.58 -6.08
N GLY A 207 -14.03 -0.32 -5.91
CA GLY A 207 -14.16 0.76 -6.88
C GLY A 207 -13.63 0.44 -8.28
N PRO A 208 -12.41 -0.10 -8.44
CA PRO A 208 -11.90 -0.46 -9.76
C PRO A 208 -12.81 -1.44 -10.52
N GLY A 209 -13.43 -2.39 -9.81
CA GLY A 209 -14.41 -3.31 -10.40
C GLY A 209 -15.71 -2.62 -10.82
N LEU A 210 -16.20 -1.67 -10.00
CA LEU A 210 -17.39 -0.88 -10.34
C LEU A 210 -17.16 0.00 -11.58
N ILE A 211 -15.99 0.65 -11.69
CA ILE A 211 -15.65 1.47 -12.84
C ILE A 211 -15.53 0.62 -14.11
N ALA A 212 -14.87 -0.54 -14.02
CA ALA A 212 -14.76 -1.47 -15.15
C ALA A 212 -16.15 -1.95 -15.63
N ALA A 213 -17.04 -2.27 -14.70
CA ALA A 213 -18.43 -2.61 -15.01
C ALA A 213 -19.18 -1.44 -15.66
N GLY A 214 -18.98 -0.22 -15.16
CA GLY A 214 -19.55 1.01 -15.73
C GLY A 214 -19.21 1.21 -17.20
N ILE A 215 -17.91 1.20 -17.51
CA ILE A 215 -17.39 1.37 -18.87
C ILE A 215 -17.91 0.27 -19.82
N THR A 216 -18.13 -0.95 -19.30
CA THR A 216 -18.53 -2.11 -20.11
C THR A 216 -20.05 -2.19 -20.35
N LEU A 217 -20.87 -1.77 -19.38
CA LEU A 217 -22.31 -2.07 -19.37
C LEU A 217 -23.17 -0.91 -19.89
N SER A 218 -23.09 0.28 -19.28
CA SER A 218 -23.89 1.43 -19.72
C SER A 218 -23.41 2.76 -19.07
N PRO A 219 -23.69 3.91 -19.71
CA PRO A 219 -23.38 5.23 -19.14
C PRO A 219 -23.98 5.49 -17.75
N LEU A 220 -25.16 4.91 -17.46
CA LEU A 220 -25.79 5.04 -16.15
C LEU A 220 -25.00 4.30 -15.06
N VAL A 221 -24.55 3.08 -15.35
CA VAL A 221 -23.70 2.32 -14.43
C VAL A 221 -22.37 3.04 -14.22
N GLU A 222 -21.80 3.61 -15.29
CA GLU A 222 -20.57 4.41 -15.22
C GLU A 222 -20.69 5.61 -14.29
N ILE A 223 -21.72 6.47 -14.44
CA ILE A 223 -21.85 7.65 -13.57
C ILE A 223 -22.11 7.27 -12.11
N VAL A 224 -22.86 6.20 -11.85
CA VAL A 224 -23.08 5.69 -10.49
C VAL A 224 -21.75 5.19 -9.90
N ALA A 225 -20.95 4.45 -10.67
CA ALA A 225 -19.64 3.97 -10.25
C ALA A 225 -18.65 5.11 -9.99
N VAL A 226 -18.57 6.08 -10.90
CA VAL A 226 -17.71 7.27 -10.78
C VAL A 226 -18.09 8.09 -9.55
N THR A 227 -19.39 8.36 -9.36
CA THR A 227 -19.90 9.13 -8.21
C THR A 227 -19.59 8.41 -6.89
N THR A 228 -19.82 7.10 -6.85
CA THR A 228 -19.56 6.27 -5.68
C THR A 228 -18.08 6.30 -5.32
N LEU A 229 -17.19 6.04 -6.30
CA LEU A 229 -15.75 6.03 -6.08
C LEU A 229 -15.23 7.43 -5.69
N ALA A 230 -15.64 8.48 -6.39
CA ALA A 230 -15.27 9.86 -6.09
C ALA A 230 -15.67 10.24 -4.66
N GLY A 231 -16.90 9.94 -4.25
CA GLY A 231 -17.38 10.17 -2.88
C GLY A 231 -16.60 9.38 -1.84
N GLY A 232 -16.28 8.11 -2.10
CA GLY A 232 -15.46 7.28 -1.22
C GLY A 232 -14.03 7.82 -1.04
N VAL A 233 -13.41 8.29 -2.13
CA VAL A 233 -12.05 8.86 -2.09
C VAL A 233 -12.04 10.24 -1.41
N ILE A 234 -13.06 11.08 -1.63
CA ILE A 234 -13.22 12.34 -0.89
C ILE A 234 -13.40 12.06 0.60
N ALA A 235 -14.26 11.10 0.97
CA ALA A 235 -14.43 10.71 2.38
C ALA A 235 -13.10 10.20 2.98
N PHE A 236 -12.31 9.42 2.24
CA PHE A 236 -10.98 9.00 2.65
C PHE A 236 -10.02 10.20 2.86
N ALA A 237 -10.04 11.19 1.97
CA ALA A 237 -9.25 12.41 2.12
C ALA A 237 -9.63 13.18 3.39
N LEU A 238 -10.93 13.35 3.64
CA LEU A 238 -11.44 14.01 4.85
C LEU A 238 -11.04 13.25 6.13
N VAL A 239 -11.16 11.92 6.14
CA VAL A 239 -10.67 11.08 7.24
C VAL A 239 -9.18 11.30 7.46
N THR A 240 -8.39 11.36 6.39
CA THR A 240 -6.94 11.59 6.47
C THR A 240 -6.65 12.96 7.08
N LEU A 241 -7.35 14.02 6.66
CA LEU A 241 -7.23 15.36 7.24
C LEU A 241 -7.59 15.39 8.74
N CYS A 242 -8.59 14.61 9.18
CA CYS A 242 -8.94 14.52 10.59
C CYS A 242 -7.85 13.86 11.46
N ILE A 243 -7.01 12.99 10.89
CA ILE A 243 -5.94 12.30 11.65
C ILE A 243 -4.58 12.99 11.53
N VAL A 244 -4.41 13.91 10.58
CA VAL A 244 -3.16 14.65 10.39
C VAL A 244 -2.69 15.36 11.66
N PRO A 245 -3.54 16.09 12.41
CA PRO A 245 -3.12 16.76 13.65
C PRO A 245 -2.57 15.81 14.73
N GLU A 246 -2.97 14.53 14.69
CA GLU A 246 -2.53 13.49 15.64
C GLU A 246 -1.12 12.95 15.30
N ARG A 247 -0.48 13.48 14.24
CA ARG A 247 0.88 13.10 13.84
C ARG A 247 1.92 14.01 14.49
N SER A 248 3.02 13.42 14.95
CA SER A 248 4.08 14.15 15.67
C SER A 248 5.04 14.94 14.78
N ASN A 249 5.10 14.64 13.47
CA ASN A 249 6.07 15.26 12.56
C ASN A 249 5.39 16.27 11.61
N ARG A 250 5.88 17.53 11.60
CA ARG A 250 5.30 18.61 10.81
C ARG A 250 5.40 18.40 9.29
N ILE A 251 6.50 17.82 8.81
CA ILE A 251 6.69 17.50 7.39
C ILE A 251 5.64 16.47 6.96
N GLN A 252 5.44 15.43 7.77
CA GLN A 252 4.37 14.45 7.56
C GLN A 252 3.00 15.11 7.54
N GLN A 253 2.70 16.01 8.48
CA GLN A 253 1.42 16.72 8.50
C GLN A 253 1.17 17.50 7.21
N VAL A 254 2.13 18.33 6.80
CA VAL A 254 2.02 19.17 5.59
C VAL A 254 1.84 18.31 4.34
N ALA A 255 2.68 17.28 4.18
CA ALA A 255 2.62 16.38 3.04
C ALA A 255 1.27 15.67 2.93
N LEU A 256 0.75 15.14 4.04
CA LEU A 256 -0.54 14.45 4.08
C LEU A 256 -1.71 15.41 3.85
N THR A 257 -1.66 16.65 4.36
CA THR A 257 -2.67 17.67 4.09
C THR A 257 -2.72 18.01 2.60
N ILE A 258 -1.56 18.32 2.00
CA ILE A 258 -1.47 18.65 0.57
C ILE A 258 -1.97 17.48 -0.29
N SER A 259 -1.51 16.26 0.00
CA SER A 259 -1.93 15.03 -0.68
C SER A 259 -3.45 14.80 -0.58
N SER A 260 -4.03 15.01 0.61
CA SER A 260 -5.47 14.82 0.83
C SER A 260 -6.33 15.86 0.12
N ILE A 261 -5.93 17.14 0.15
CA ILE A 261 -6.63 18.19 -0.59
C ILE A 261 -6.55 17.92 -2.09
N ALA A 262 -5.37 17.55 -2.60
CA ALA A 262 -5.16 17.27 -4.02
C ALA A 262 -6.03 16.12 -4.52
N VAL A 263 -6.12 15.00 -3.78
CA VAL A 263 -6.97 13.88 -4.21
C VAL A 263 -8.46 14.24 -4.14
N ALA A 264 -8.89 15.00 -3.14
CA ALA A 264 -10.28 15.46 -3.05
C ALA A 264 -10.66 16.36 -4.24
N VAL A 265 -9.83 17.36 -4.56
CA VAL A 265 -10.01 18.23 -5.73
C VAL A 265 -9.99 17.40 -7.02
N SER A 266 -9.06 16.46 -7.15
CA SER A 266 -8.95 15.58 -8.32
C SER A 266 -10.21 14.73 -8.56
N MET A 267 -10.88 14.28 -7.49
CA MET A 267 -12.13 13.53 -7.61
C MET A 267 -13.29 14.40 -8.11
N LEU A 268 -13.31 15.70 -7.80
CA LEU A 268 -14.32 16.62 -8.35
C LEU A 268 -14.18 16.75 -9.88
N PHE A 269 -12.95 16.75 -10.41
CA PHE A 269 -12.71 16.72 -11.85
C PHE A 269 -13.18 15.41 -12.49
N ALA A 270 -12.92 14.26 -11.85
CA ALA A 270 -13.40 12.97 -12.36
C ALA A 270 -14.93 12.90 -12.38
N PHE A 271 -15.59 13.35 -11.31
CA PHE A 271 -17.04 13.44 -11.23
C PHE A 271 -17.61 14.40 -12.29
N GLY A 272 -17.07 15.61 -12.40
CA GLY A 272 -17.53 16.60 -13.38
C GLY A 272 -17.41 16.11 -14.83
N TYR A 273 -16.34 15.37 -15.15
CA TYR A 273 -16.18 14.75 -16.46
C TYR A 273 -17.17 13.60 -16.68
N GLY A 274 -17.34 12.70 -15.71
CA GLY A 274 -18.34 11.62 -15.80
C GLY A 274 -19.76 12.18 -15.98
N LEU A 275 -20.10 13.25 -15.26
CA LEU A 275 -21.39 13.93 -15.39
C LEU A 275 -21.55 14.57 -16.79
N SER A 276 -20.49 15.17 -17.32
CA SER A 276 -20.49 15.73 -18.68
C SER A 276 -20.78 14.65 -19.73
N GLN A 277 -20.16 13.47 -19.59
CA GLN A 277 -20.41 12.34 -20.50
C GLN A 277 -21.82 11.81 -20.37
N PHE A 278 -22.33 11.65 -19.14
CA PHE A 278 -23.68 11.16 -18.89
C PHE A 278 -24.75 12.10 -19.46
N LEU A 279 -24.56 13.42 -19.37
CA LEU A 279 -25.47 14.42 -19.91
C LEU A 279 -25.29 14.68 -21.42
N GLY A 280 -24.25 14.14 -22.04
CA GLY A 280 -23.91 14.40 -23.45
C GLY A 280 -23.53 15.86 -23.73
N GLN A 281 -23.09 16.61 -22.71
CA GLN A 281 -22.72 18.02 -22.82
C GLN A 281 -21.41 18.31 -22.08
N THR A 282 -20.55 19.12 -22.66
CA THR A 282 -19.32 19.58 -21.99
C THR A 282 -19.63 20.61 -20.92
N ILE A 283 -19.60 20.20 -19.64
CA ILE A 283 -19.78 21.11 -18.50
C ILE A 283 -18.49 21.91 -18.29
N ALA A 284 -18.60 23.23 -18.20
CA ALA A 284 -17.48 24.16 -17.96
C ALA A 284 -16.27 23.98 -18.90
N GLY A 285 -16.50 23.51 -20.14
CA GLY A 285 -15.44 23.26 -21.12
C GLY A 285 -14.49 22.11 -20.76
N LEU A 286 -14.88 21.23 -19.81
CA LEU A 286 -14.03 20.13 -19.35
C LEU A 286 -13.95 19.01 -20.39
N ARG A 287 -12.88 19.04 -21.19
CA ARG A 287 -12.54 18.00 -22.17
C ARG A 287 -11.72 16.88 -21.53
N ILE A 288 -11.65 15.72 -22.20
CA ILE A 288 -10.93 14.53 -21.71
C ILE A 288 -9.43 14.82 -21.49
N ASP A 289 -8.80 15.56 -22.37
CA ASP A 289 -7.38 15.94 -22.29
C ASP A 289 -7.10 16.83 -21.08
N THR A 290 -7.96 17.82 -20.82
CA THR A 290 -7.86 18.67 -19.62
C THR A 290 -8.11 17.86 -18.35
N MET A 291 -9.15 17.01 -18.33
CA MET A 291 -9.43 16.14 -17.20
C MET A 291 -8.24 15.24 -16.90
N VAL A 292 -7.74 14.49 -17.89
CA VAL A 292 -6.61 13.58 -17.71
C VAL A 292 -5.35 14.33 -17.29
N ALA A 293 -5.11 15.53 -17.83
CA ALA A 293 -3.95 16.33 -17.45
C ALA A 293 -4.01 16.77 -15.98
N ILE A 294 -5.13 17.31 -15.51
CA ILE A 294 -5.27 17.83 -14.14
C ILE A 294 -5.41 16.66 -13.16
N HIS A 295 -6.38 15.78 -13.39
CA HIS A 295 -6.66 14.62 -12.54
C HIS A 295 -5.45 13.68 -12.46
N GLY A 296 -4.81 13.40 -13.59
CA GLY A 296 -3.64 12.51 -13.64
C GLY A 296 -2.45 13.07 -12.85
N GLN A 297 -2.14 14.36 -13.01
CA GLN A 297 -1.03 14.99 -12.28
C GLN A 297 -1.31 15.07 -10.77
N LEU A 298 -2.52 15.49 -10.38
CA LEU A 298 -2.92 15.55 -8.98
C LEU A 298 -2.86 14.17 -8.33
N ASN A 299 -3.34 13.11 -9.00
CA ASN A 299 -3.30 11.76 -8.43
C ASN A 299 -1.90 11.16 -8.37
N ALA A 300 -1.09 11.32 -9.42
CA ALA A 300 0.20 10.66 -9.50
C ALA A 300 1.26 11.37 -8.63
N ILE A 301 1.41 12.68 -8.80
CA ILE A 301 2.49 13.46 -8.17
C ILE A 301 2.06 13.92 -6.78
N VAL A 302 0.94 14.63 -6.68
CA VAL A 302 0.58 15.29 -5.41
C VAL A 302 -0.04 14.30 -4.43
N PHE A 303 -1.01 13.49 -4.86
CA PHE A 303 -1.59 12.48 -3.98
C PHE A 303 -0.62 11.31 -3.78
N GLY A 304 -0.22 10.65 -4.88
CA GLY A 304 0.57 9.41 -4.85
C GLY A 304 1.96 9.61 -4.27
N LEU A 305 2.80 10.43 -4.91
CA LEU A 305 4.19 10.63 -4.47
C LEU A 305 4.27 11.40 -3.14
N VAL A 306 3.67 12.59 -3.02
CA VAL A 306 3.77 13.37 -1.77
C VAL A 306 3.07 12.64 -0.60
N GLY A 307 1.95 11.97 -0.84
CA GLY A 307 1.27 11.16 0.18
C GLY A 307 2.11 9.96 0.64
N ALA A 308 2.70 9.22 -0.28
CA ALA A 308 3.59 8.10 0.05
C ALA A 308 4.85 8.56 0.79
N LEU A 309 5.46 9.68 0.38
CA LEU A 309 6.60 10.28 1.09
C LEU A 309 6.19 10.75 2.49
N GLY A 310 5.02 11.39 2.64
CA GLY A 310 4.48 11.81 3.92
C GLY A 310 4.29 10.64 4.88
N TRP A 311 3.79 9.50 4.39
CA TRP A 311 3.71 8.28 5.19
C TRP A 311 5.07 7.62 5.45
N ALA A 312 6.06 7.81 4.58
CA ALA A 312 7.41 7.27 4.76
C ALA A 312 8.19 7.96 5.90
N VAL A 313 7.93 9.24 6.17
CA VAL A 313 8.54 10.01 7.28
C VAL A 313 8.38 9.28 8.61
N SER A 314 7.16 8.81 8.91
CA SER A 314 6.88 8.01 10.10
C SER A 314 5.79 7.01 9.80
N VAL A 315 6.22 5.80 9.44
CA VAL A 315 5.33 4.70 9.05
C VAL A 315 4.59 4.17 10.29
N PRO A 316 3.24 4.18 10.28
CA PRO A 316 2.44 3.55 11.33
C PRO A 316 2.71 2.05 11.41
N SER A 317 2.93 1.56 12.63
CA SER A 317 3.12 0.13 12.90
C SER A 317 1.94 -0.66 12.33
N ALA A 318 2.24 -1.69 11.53
CA ALA A 318 1.26 -2.71 11.25
C ALA A 318 0.86 -3.37 12.59
N ASP A 319 -0.39 -3.83 12.73
CA ASP A 319 -0.73 -4.81 13.76
C ASP A 319 0.13 -6.06 13.51
N THR A 320 1.38 -6.04 13.93
CA THR A 320 2.03 -7.25 14.38
C THR A 320 1.18 -7.67 15.56
N HIS A 321 0.69 -8.92 15.55
CA HIS A 321 0.26 -9.61 16.75
C HIS A 321 1.11 -9.07 17.91
N ARG A 322 0.48 -8.60 19.00
CA ARG A 322 1.22 -8.33 20.22
C ARG A 322 1.99 -9.62 20.51
N THR A 323 3.22 -9.72 20.04
CA THR A 323 4.15 -10.69 20.57
C THR A 323 4.18 -10.32 22.02
N PRO A 324 3.72 -11.20 22.94
CA PRO A 324 3.94 -10.94 24.36
C PRO A 324 5.41 -10.57 24.50
N PRO A 325 5.77 -9.58 25.34
CA PRO A 325 7.15 -9.11 25.43
C PRO A 325 8.05 -10.32 25.63
N LEU A 326 8.71 -10.75 24.55
CA LEU A 326 9.60 -11.89 24.59
C LEU A 326 10.86 -11.37 25.23
N SER A 327 11.30 -12.07 26.26
CA SER A 327 12.58 -11.80 26.89
C SER A 327 13.68 -11.70 25.82
N SER A 328 14.59 -10.73 25.96
CA SER A 328 15.78 -10.61 25.11
C SER A 328 16.82 -11.71 25.39
N LEU A 329 16.55 -12.57 26.38
CA LEU A 329 17.39 -13.71 26.73
C LEU A 329 17.31 -14.77 25.64
N THR A 330 18.47 -15.14 25.11
CA THR A 330 18.62 -16.20 24.12
C THR A 330 19.53 -17.30 24.69
N SER A 331 19.40 -18.53 24.19
CA SER A 331 20.28 -19.63 24.56
C SER A 331 20.65 -20.44 23.32
N SER A 332 21.92 -20.82 23.21
CA SER A 332 22.44 -21.75 22.20
C SER A 332 22.46 -23.21 22.67
N GLY A 333 21.96 -23.49 23.89
CA GLY A 333 21.99 -24.81 24.51
C GLY A 333 20.75 -25.10 25.35
N ARG A 334 20.82 -26.11 26.21
CA ARG A 334 19.68 -26.54 27.03
C ARG A 334 19.18 -25.42 27.95
N VAL A 335 17.96 -24.96 27.72
CA VAL A 335 17.21 -24.07 28.62
C VAL A 335 16.48 -24.95 29.63
N GLY A 336 16.87 -24.86 30.90
CA GLY A 336 16.27 -25.61 32.01
C GLY A 336 16.37 -24.81 33.30
N ALA A 337 16.01 -25.40 34.45
CA ALA A 337 15.92 -24.69 35.73
C ALA A 337 17.20 -23.91 36.12
N ALA A 338 18.38 -24.42 35.73
CA ALA A 338 19.66 -23.76 36.01
C ALA A 338 20.04 -22.65 35.01
N PHE A 339 19.25 -22.38 33.96
CA PHE A 339 19.61 -21.45 32.88
C PHE A 339 19.90 -20.03 33.40
N LEU A 340 19.04 -19.48 34.26
CA LEU A 340 19.21 -18.13 34.79
C LEU A 340 20.46 -18.03 35.68
N LYS A 341 20.67 -19.03 36.54
CA LYS A 341 21.86 -19.12 37.41
C LYS A 341 23.15 -19.22 36.60
N ARG A 342 23.18 -20.12 35.61
CA ARG A 342 24.34 -20.35 34.74
C ARG A 342 24.75 -19.11 33.95
N ASN A 343 23.81 -18.23 33.62
CA ASN A 343 24.08 -17.01 32.86
C ASN A 343 24.18 -15.74 33.72
N GLY A 344 24.18 -15.87 35.06
CA GLY A 344 24.30 -14.71 35.97
C GLY A 344 23.10 -13.76 35.92
N LEU A 345 21.92 -14.25 35.55
CA LEU A 345 20.70 -13.45 35.34
C LEU A 345 19.75 -13.46 36.55
N GLN A 346 20.22 -13.88 37.72
CA GLN A 346 19.44 -13.86 38.96
C GLN A 346 19.54 -12.48 39.60
N GLY A 347 18.39 -11.81 39.76
CA GLY A 347 18.30 -10.60 40.60
C GLY A 347 18.40 -10.93 42.10
N PRO A 348 18.43 -9.92 42.98
CA PRO A 348 18.34 -10.13 44.43
C PRO A 348 16.94 -10.69 44.77
N GLY A 349 16.86 -12.02 44.89
CA GLY A 349 15.64 -12.79 45.09
C GLY A 349 15.61 -14.01 44.18
N ALA A 350 15.17 -15.16 44.70
CA ALA A 350 15.03 -16.36 43.89
C ALA A 350 14.02 -16.09 42.75
N PRO A 351 14.36 -16.31 41.47
CA PRO A 351 13.39 -16.18 40.39
C PRO A 351 12.34 -17.29 40.56
N ILE A 352 11.15 -16.89 41.01
CA ILE A 352 9.96 -17.72 40.94
C ILE A 352 9.67 -17.89 39.44
N GLY A 353 9.59 -19.13 38.96
CA GLY A 353 9.30 -19.43 37.55
C GLY A 353 7.93 -18.91 37.11
N GLN A 354 7.35 -19.49 36.06
CA GLN A 354 5.90 -19.32 35.85
C GLN A 354 5.20 -19.72 37.16
N MET A 355 4.62 -18.75 37.83
CA MET A 355 4.23 -18.86 39.23
C MET A 355 3.15 -19.93 39.39
N GLU A 356 3.30 -20.82 40.36
CA GLU A 356 2.43 -21.97 40.63
C GLU A 356 1.05 -21.60 41.18
N GLN A 357 0.72 -20.31 41.32
CA GLN A 357 -0.55 -19.89 41.92
C GLN A 357 -1.05 -18.60 41.30
N LEU A 358 -2.26 -18.64 40.76
CA LEU A 358 -2.93 -17.48 40.16
C LEU A 358 -3.19 -16.36 41.19
N ALA A 359 -3.26 -16.71 42.48
CA ALA A 359 -3.40 -15.79 43.60
C ALA A 359 -2.30 -14.70 43.62
N ALA A 360 -1.11 -15.00 43.12
CA ALA A 360 0.00 -14.05 43.04
C ALA A 360 -0.29 -12.84 42.12
N TYR A 361 -1.31 -12.90 41.27
CA TYR A 361 -1.73 -11.80 40.40
C TYR A 361 -2.80 -10.88 41.02
N ALA A 362 -3.25 -11.15 42.24
CA ALA A 362 -4.26 -10.34 42.92
C ALA A 362 -3.83 -8.86 42.98
N ARG A 363 -4.66 -7.98 42.41
CA ARG A 363 -4.43 -6.53 42.39
C ARG A 363 -5.77 -5.81 42.18
N PRO A 364 -5.88 -4.51 42.48
CA PRO A 364 -7.07 -3.74 42.15
C PRO A 364 -7.43 -3.90 40.66
N GLY A 365 -8.61 -4.46 40.38
CA GLY A 365 -9.08 -4.74 39.01
C GLY A 365 -8.76 -6.15 38.47
N PHE A 366 -8.15 -7.03 39.25
CA PHE A 366 -8.03 -8.45 38.92
C PHE A 366 -8.21 -9.31 40.17
N ASP A 367 -9.33 -10.04 40.21
CA ASP A 367 -9.63 -11.03 41.23
C ASP A 367 -9.32 -12.44 40.67
N PRO A 368 -8.29 -13.14 41.21
CA PRO A 368 -7.95 -14.50 40.80
C PRO A 368 -9.07 -15.52 41.02
N GLU A 369 -9.95 -15.30 42.01
CA GLU A 369 -11.05 -16.22 42.33
C GLU A 369 -12.22 -16.11 41.35
N ALA A 370 -12.33 -14.97 40.66
CA ALA A 370 -13.29 -14.77 39.58
C ALA A 370 -12.90 -15.50 38.27
N VAL A 371 -11.69 -16.08 38.21
CA VAL A 371 -11.21 -16.83 37.04
C VAL A 371 -11.76 -18.25 37.07
N HIS A 372 -12.18 -18.75 35.90
CA HIS A 372 -12.80 -20.07 35.76
C HIS A 372 -11.95 -21.18 36.43
N PRO A 373 -12.56 -22.14 37.17
CA PRO A 373 -11.85 -23.16 37.93
C PRO A 373 -10.78 -23.90 37.13
N ALA A 374 -11.11 -24.33 35.90
CA ALA A 374 -10.19 -25.05 35.03
C ALA A 374 -8.90 -24.27 34.66
N VAL A 375 -8.95 -22.94 34.66
CA VAL A 375 -7.77 -22.09 34.43
C VAL A 375 -6.97 -21.94 35.71
N ARG A 376 -7.65 -21.85 36.87
CA ARG A 376 -6.98 -21.84 38.18
C ARG A 376 -6.23 -23.15 38.45
N THR A 377 -6.75 -24.31 38.02
CA THR A 377 -6.09 -25.62 38.22
C THR A 377 -4.85 -25.82 37.34
N PHE A 378 -4.65 -25.01 36.31
CA PHE A 378 -3.46 -25.06 35.45
C PHE A 378 -2.25 -24.38 36.09
N TYR A 379 -2.50 -23.43 36.99
CA TYR A 379 -1.48 -22.74 37.78
C TYR A 379 -1.38 -23.46 39.11
#